data_AF-A0A257YR46-F1
#
_entry.id   AF-A0A257YR46-F1
#
_cell.length_a   1.000
_cell.length_b   1.000
_cell.length_c   1.000
_cell.angle_alpha   90.00
_cell.angle_beta   90.00
_cell.angle_gamma   90.00
#
_symmetry.space_group_name_H-M   'P 1'
#
loop_
_entity.id
_entity.type
_entity.pdbx_description
1 polymer ?
#
loop_
_entity_poly.entity_id
_entity_poly.type
_entity_poly.pdbx_seq_one_letter_code
_entity_poly.pdbx_strand_id
1 'polypeptide(L)' 'ALRAEDRIGNIAPGMEADLVVIDLASTPAIAQAAARAEGLWQALFPTIMLGDDRAVAAVWVNGKPVVT' A
#
# COMPACT_ATOMS: atom_id res chain seq x y z
N ALA A 1 -0.38 -19.26 -5.59
CA ALA A 1 -1.70 -19.03 -6.26
C ALA A 1 -1.54 -18.75 -7.74
N LEU A 2 -0.67 -17.80 -8.14
CA LEU A 2 -0.51 -17.37 -9.54
C LEU A 2 0.80 -17.85 -10.22
N ARG A 3 1.71 -18.53 -9.50
CA ARG A 3 3.03 -18.97 -10.01
C ARG A 3 3.84 -17.82 -10.60
N ALA A 4 3.86 -16.70 -9.89
CA ALA A 4 4.52 -15.45 -10.29
C ALA A 4 5.40 -14.88 -9.17
N GLU A 5 5.65 -15.68 -8.13
CA GLU A 5 6.48 -15.36 -6.97
C GLU A 5 7.95 -15.03 -7.33
N ASP A 6 8.41 -15.45 -8.50
CA ASP A 6 9.71 -15.11 -9.09
C ASP A 6 9.73 -13.72 -9.76
N ARG A 7 8.55 -13.09 -9.94
CA ARG A 7 8.39 -11.82 -10.67
C ARG A 7 7.79 -10.71 -9.82
N ILE A 8 6.74 -10.99 -9.05
CA ILE A 8 5.94 -9.98 -8.33
C ILE A 8 5.61 -10.41 -6.89
N GLY A 9 5.15 -9.45 -6.08
CA GLY A 9 4.63 -9.70 -4.73
C GLY A 9 5.61 -9.45 -3.58
N ASN A 10 6.84 -9.00 -3.89
CA ASN A 10 7.80 -8.54 -2.89
C ASN A 10 8.69 -7.43 -3.48
N ILE A 11 9.35 -6.66 -2.62
CA ILE A 11 10.27 -5.59 -3.01
C ILE A 11 11.69 -6.13 -2.85
N ALA A 12 12.24 -6.70 -3.92
CA ALA A 12 13.60 -7.24 -3.95
C ALA A 12 14.26 -7.07 -5.33
N PRO A 13 15.61 -7.04 -5.41
CA PRO A 13 16.31 -7.01 -6.68
C PRO A 13 15.90 -8.18 -7.60
N GLY A 14 15.71 -7.90 -8.89
CA GLY A 14 15.29 -8.88 -9.89
C GLY A 14 13.77 -9.05 -10.02
N MET A 15 12.98 -8.46 -9.13
CA MET A 15 11.52 -8.45 -9.23
C MET A 15 11.02 -7.25 -10.05
N GLU A 16 9.83 -7.38 -10.62
CA GLU A 16 9.14 -6.31 -11.34
C GLU A 16 8.74 -5.20 -10.36
N ALA A 17 8.93 -3.95 -10.77
CA ALA A 17 8.61 -2.78 -9.96
C ALA A 17 7.13 -2.41 -10.06
N ASP A 18 6.27 -3.36 -9.65
CA ASP A 18 4.83 -3.23 -9.55
C ASP A 18 4.46 -2.91 -8.09
N LEU A 19 4.12 -1.65 -7.82
CA LEU A 19 4.02 -1.12 -6.46
C LEU A 19 2.77 -0.26 -6.31
N VAL A 20 2.22 -0.28 -5.09
CA VAL A 20 1.19 0.68 -4.67
C VAL A 20 1.72 1.49 -3.49
N VAL A 21 1.50 2.80 -3.52
CA VAL A 21 1.80 3.69 -2.40
C VAL A 21 0.50 3.89 -1.63
N ILE A 22 0.53 3.55 -0.33
CA ILE A 22 -0.64 3.63 0.54
C ILE A 22 -0.54 4.84 1.46
N ASP A 23 -1.60 5.65 1.49
CA ASP A 23 -1.76 6.75 2.44
C ASP A 23 -2.47 6.28 3.71
N LEU A 24 -1.70 6.22 4.81
CA LEU A 24 -2.20 5.91 6.16
C LEU A 24 -2.92 7.11 6.83
N ALA A 25 -3.19 8.17 6.07
CA ALA A 25 -4.02 9.31 6.47
C ALA A 25 -5.16 9.60 5.46
N SER A 26 -5.50 8.62 4.62
CA SER A 26 -6.48 8.73 3.52
C SER A 26 -7.89 9.17 3.90
N THR A 27 -8.26 9.03 5.18
CA THR A 27 -9.47 9.63 5.74
C THR A 27 -9.19 10.16 7.15
N PRO A 28 -10.01 11.09 7.69
CA PRO A 28 -9.83 11.57 9.05
C PRO A 28 -9.85 10.45 10.11
N ALA A 29 -10.67 9.41 9.92
CA ALA A 29 -10.76 8.28 10.84
C ALA A 29 -9.49 7.41 10.80
N ILE A 30 -8.98 7.12 9.61
CA ILE A 30 -7.73 6.35 9.43
C ILE A 30 -6.55 7.15 9.99
N ALA A 31 -6.45 8.45 9.69
CA ALA A 31 -5.41 9.33 10.21
C ALA A 31 -5.42 9.41 11.75
N GLN A 32 -6.60 9.53 12.36
CA GLN A 32 -6.74 9.54 13.83
C GLN A 32 -6.27 8.22 14.46
N ALA A 33 -6.62 7.08 13.85
CA ALA A 33 -6.21 5.78 14.34
C ALA A 33 -4.71 5.55 14.18
N ALA A 34 -4.13 5.90 13.02
CA ALA A 34 -2.70 5.81 12.76
C ALA A 34 -1.88 6.71 13.69
N ALA A 35 -2.36 7.92 14.02
CA ALA A 35 -1.69 8.83 14.95
C ALA A 35 -1.60 8.30 16.41
N ARG A 36 -2.42 7.30 16.76
CA ARG A 36 -2.43 6.65 18.08
C ARG A 36 -1.71 5.30 18.07
N ALA A 37 -1.20 4.87 16.92
CA ALA A 37 -0.56 3.58 16.78
C ALA A 37 0.81 3.54 17.48
N GLU A 38 1.08 2.45 18.17
CA GLU A 38 2.38 2.20 18.83
C GLU A 38 3.34 1.39 17.93
N GLY A 39 2.93 1.06 16.70
CA GLY A 39 3.75 0.33 15.74
C GLY A 39 3.11 0.17 14.37
N LEU A 40 3.88 -0.35 13.42
CA LEU A 40 3.49 -0.45 12.01
C LEU A 40 2.16 -1.19 11.81
N TRP A 41 1.98 -2.34 12.46
CA TRP A 41 0.74 -3.13 12.31
C TRP A 41 -0.48 -2.39 12.84
N GLN A 42 -0.34 -1.66 13.95
CA GLN A 42 -1.43 -0.82 14.47
C GLN A 42 -1.72 0.36 13.54
N ALA A 43 -0.71 0.93 12.88
CA ALA A 43 -0.89 2.01 11.91
C ALA A 43 -1.53 1.52 10.60
N LEU A 44 -1.26 0.28 10.18
CA LEU A 44 -1.77 -0.29 8.93
C LEU A 44 -3.19 -0.87 9.07
N PHE A 45 -3.53 -1.42 10.24
CA PHE A 45 -4.81 -2.11 10.46
C PHE A 45 -6.06 -1.26 10.14
N PRO A 46 -6.14 0.04 10.47
CA PRO A 46 -7.27 0.89 10.10
C PRO A 46 -7.50 0.95 8.58
N THR A 47 -6.43 1.01 7.79
CA THR A 47 -6.52 1.01 6.32
C THR A 47 -7.02 -0.33 5.78
N ILE A 48 -6.68 -1.46 6.40
CA ILE A 48 -7.23 -2.77 6.03
C ILE A 48 -8.74 -2.84 6.29
N MET A 49 -9.19 -2.27 7.41
CA MET A 49 -10.60 -2.37 7.84
C MET A 49 -11.52 -1.32 7.20
N LEU A 50 -11.01 -0.12 6.94
CA LEU A 50 -11.79 1.07 6.56
C LEU A 50 -11.34 1.71 5.24
N GLY A 51 -10.24 1.24 4.65
CA GLY A 51 -9.67 1.84 3.44
C GLY A 51 -10.56 1.64 2.22
N ASP A 52 -10.52 2.63 1.35
CA ASP A 52 -11.08 2.59 -0.01
C ASP A 52 -10.05 3.13 -1.01
N ASP A 53 -10.47 3.47 -2.22
CA ASP A 53 -9.62 3.97 -3.30
C ASP A 53 -8.79 5.20 -2.91
N ARG A 54 -9.27 6.03 -1.97
CA ARG A 54 -8.53 7.19 -1.46
C ARG A 54 -7.25 6.81 -0.72
N ALA A 55 -7.14 5.56 -0.26
CA ALA A 55 -5.91 5.04 0.35
C ALA A 55 -4.79 4.82 -0.67
N VAL A 56 -5.09 4.76 -1.96
CA VAL A 56 -4.09 4.57 -3.02
C VAL A 56 -3.58 5.93 -3.49
N ALA A 57 -2.40 6.32 -3.00
CA ALA A 57 -1.78 7.61 -3.35
C ALA A 57 -1.08 7.58 -4.72
N ALA A 58 -0.53 6.43 -5.12
CA ALA A 58 0.08 6.22 -6.42
C ALA A 58 0.12 4.73 -6.78
N VAL A 59 0.06 4.45 -8.08
CA VAL A 59 0.23 3.10 -8.64
C VAL A 59 1.38 3.14 -9.62
N TRP A 60 2.28 2.16 -9.52
CA TRP A 60 3.42 1.99 -10.41
C TRP A 60 3.36 0.61 -11.04
N VAL A 61 3.55 0.54 -12.35
CA VAL A 61 3.61 -0.71 -13.11
C VAL A 61 4.89 -0.70 -13.92
N ASN A 62 5.71 -1.75 -13.76
CA ASN A 62 7.03 -1.89 -14.37
C ASN A 62 7.91 -0.63 -14.17
N GLY A 63 7.89 -0.08 -12.95
CA GLY A 63 8.69 1.09 -12.57
C GLY A 63 8.23 2.41 -13.19
N LYS A 64 7.03 2.46 -13.79
CA LYS A 64 6.44 3.68 -14.36
C LYS A 64 5.18 4.07 -13.61
N PRO A 65 4.96 5.37 -13.36
CA PRO A 65 3.73 5.81 -12.73
C PRO A 65 2.57 5.57 -13.69
N VAL A 66 1.50 4.99 -13.18
CA VAL A 66 0.21 4.93 -13.89
C VAL A 66 -0.54 6.21 -13.55
N VAL A 67 -0.98 6.95 -14.57
CA VAL A 67 -1.90 8.07 -14.36
C VAL A 67 -3.27 7.44 -14.12
N THR A 68 -3.76 7.57 -12.89
CA THR A 68 -5.14 7.23 -12.52
C THR A 68 -6.09 8.32 -12.97
#